data_AF-A0A0P8WS46-F1
#
_entry.id   AF-A0A0P8WS46-F1
#
_cell.length_a   1.000
_cell.length_b   1.000
_cell.length_c   1.000
_cell.angle_alpha   90.00
_cell.angle_beta   90.00
_cell.angle_gamma   90.00
#
_symmetry.space_group_name_H-M   'P 1'
#
loop_
_entity.id
_entity.type
_entity.pdbx_description
1 polymer ?
#
loop_
_entity_poly.entity_id
_entity_poly.type
_entity_poly.pdbx_seq_one_letter_code
_entity_poly.pdbx_strand_id
1 'polypeptide(L)' 'MLVLLEYNDIRLSFSQEELISLGFDIAKGMFNIQDIIIWIDNHKINR' A
#
# COMPACT_ATOMS: atom_id res chain seq x y z
N MET A 1 -4.84 3.59 -6.34
CA MET A 1 -4.74 2.41 -5.46
C MET A 1 -5.41 2.67 -4.12
N LEU A 2 -4.91 3.58 -3.27
CA LEU A 2 -5.47 3.80 -1.92
C LEU A 2 -6.98 4.09 -1.88
N VAL A 3 -7.45 5.00 -2.74
CA VAL A 3 -8.89 5.33 -2.85
C VAL A 3 -9.75 4.10 -3.20
N LEU A 4 -9.24 3.20 -4.04
CA LEU A 4 -9.95 1.97 -4.40
C LEU A 4 -10.06 1.03 -3.20
N LEU A 5 -9.01 0.91 -2.38
CA LEU A 5 -9.02 0.09 -1.18
C LEU A 5 -10.02 0.63 -0.16
N GLU A 6 -10.01 1.95 0.07
CA GLU A 6 -10.94 2.62 0.97
C GLU A 6 -12.40 2.44 0.54
N TYR A 7 -12.68 2.55 -0.77
CA TYR A 7 -14.02 2.30 -1.33
C TYR A 7 -14.49 0.85 -1.12
N ASN A 8 -13.58 -0.10 -0.94
CA ASN A 8 -13.87 -1.51 -0.68
C ASN A 8 -13.70 -1.88 0.81
N ASP A 9 -13.79 -0.89 1.72
CA ASP A 9 -13.67 -1.06 3.17
C ASP A 9 -12.33 -1.66 3.65
N ILE A 10 -11.29 -1.63 2.80
CA ILE A 10 -9.93 -2.02 3.16
C ILE A 10 -9.23 -0.78 3.70
N ARG A 11 -9.14 -0.69 5.02
CA ARG A 11 -8.44 0.41 5.71
C ARG A 11 -7.00 0.01 6.03
N LEU A 12 -6.09 0.92 5.71
CA LEU A 12 -4.66 0.74 5.96
C LEU A 12 -4.17 1.76 7.00
N SER A 13 -3.17 1.37 7.78
CA SER A 13 -2.42 2.26 8.67
C SER A 13 -0.99 2.33 8.18
N PHE A 14 -0.56 3.52 7.78
CA PHE A 14 0.79 3.80 7.30
C PHE A 14 1.15 5.25 7.62
N SER A 15 2.43 5.53 7.76
CA SER A 15 3.00 6.87 7.82
C SER A 15 3.12 7.48 6.43
N GLN A 16 3.27 8.81 6.37
CA GLN A 16 3.52 9.50 5.09
C GLN A 16 4.83 9.04 4.44
N GLU A 17 5.86 8.77 5.23
CA GLU A 17 7.18 8.32 4.77
C GLU A 17 7.10 6.95 4.09
N GLU A 18 6.34 6.02 4.66
CA GLU A 18 6.07 4.70 4.05
C GLU A 18 5.32 4.84 2.72
N LEU A 19 4.33 5.72 2.65
CA LEU A 19 3.59 5.96 1.41
C LEU A 19 4.47 6.58 0.31
N ILE A 20 5.30 7.56 0.66
CA ILE A 20 6.26 8.18 -0.26
C ILE A 20 7.23 7.10 -0.80
N SER A 21 7.76 6.26 0.10
CA SER A 21 8.70 5.19 -0.25
C SER A 21 8.06 4.18 -1.21
N LEU A 22 6.84 3.71 -0.91
CA LEU A 22 6.07 2.84 -1.78
C LEU A 22 5.88 3.44 -3.19
N GLY A 23 5.54 4.72 -3.27
CA GLY A 23 5.38 5.43 -4.54
C GLY A 23 6.66 5.45 -5.38
N PHE A 24 7.80 5.73 -4.74
CA PHE A 24 9.11 5.72 -5.41
C PHE A 24 9.51 4.31 -5.87
N ASP A 25 9.30 3.30 -5.05
CA ASP A 25 9.70 1.92 -5.37
C ASP A 25 8.85 1.34 -6.52
N ILE A 26 7.57 1.68 -6.58
CA ILE A 26 6.71 1.37 -7.75
C ILE A 26 7.21 2.10 -9.00
N ALA A 27 7.49 3.41 -8.90
CA ALA A 27 7.93 4.21 -10.04
C ALA A 27 9.28 3.77 -10.62
N LYS A 28 10.17 3.23 -9.77
CA LYS A 28 11.45 2.64 -10.18
C LYS A 28 11.32 1.22 -10.74
N GLY A 29 10.12 0.62 -10.69
CA GLY A 29 9.89 -0.77 -11.08
C GLY A 29 10.47 -1.79 -10.10
N MET A 30 10.78 -1.37 -8.87
CA MET A 30 11.31 -2.25 -7.83
C MET A 30 10.19 -3.06 -7.15
N PHE A 31 8.98 -2.52 -7.09
CA PHE A 31 7.80 -3.19 -6.56
C PHE A 31 6.90 -3.65 -7.70
N ASN A 32 6.68 -4.97 -7.76
CA ASN A 32 5.68 -5.58 -8.63
C ASN A 32 4.35 -5.73 -7.90
N ILE A 33 3.33 -6.30 -8.58
CA ILE A 33 1.99 -6.45 -8.01
C ILE A 33 1.95 -7.30 -6.73
N GLN A 34 2.81 -8.33 -6.61
CA GLN A 34 2.88 -9.16 -5.41
C GLN A 34 3.44 -8.37 -4.23
N ASP A 35 4.47 -7.55 -4.46
CA ASP A 35 5.05 -6.69 -3.42
C ASP A 35 4.02 -5.67 -2.91
N ILE A 36 3.21 -5.12 -3.82
CA ILE A 36 2.12 -4.20 -3.48
C ILE A 36 1.05 -4.92 -2.64
N ILE A 37 0.67 -6.15 -3.00
CA ILE A 37 -0.30 -6.95 -2.22
C ILE A 37 0.25 -7.22 -0.82
N ILE A 38 1.50 -7.65 -0.70
CA ILE A 38 2.17 -7.89 0.59
C ILE A 38 2.19 -6.60 1.41
N TRP A 39 2.50 -5.47 0.79
CA TRP A 39 2.49 -4.18 1.46
C TRP A 39 1.09 -3.83 1.98
N ILE A 40 0.04 -4.03 1.17
CA ILE A 40 -1.35 -3.81 1.57
C ILE A 40 -1.70 -4.71 2.77
N ASP A 41 -1.37 -5.99 2.73
CA ASP A 41 -1.68 -6.94 3.80
C ASP A 41 -0.96 -6.59 5.12
N ASN A 42 0.31 -6.18 5.05
CA ASN A 42 1.08 -5.78 6.23
C ASN A 42 0.56 -4.49 6.90
N HIS A 43 -0.07 -3.60 6.14
CA HIS A 43 -0.59 -2.32 6.65
C HIS A 43 -2.10 -2.36 6.90
N LYS A 44 -2.77 -3.48 6.60
CA LYS A 44 -4.21 -3.64 6.80
C LYS A 44 -4.54 -3.63 8.28
N ILE A 45 -5.53 -2.82 8.65
CA ILE A 45 -6.04 -2.78 10.02
C ILE A 45 -6.97 -3.98 10.21
N ASN A 46 -6.50 -5.03 10.88
CA ASN A 46 -7.34 -6.13 11.33
C ASN A 46 -8.13 -5.66 12.56
N ARG A 47 -9.44 -5.44 12.40
CA ARG A 47 -10.38 -5.27 13.50
C ARG A 47 -10.80 -6.62 14.07
#